data_AF-A0A3D8RRQ3-F1
#
_entry.id   AF-A0A3D8RRQ3-F1
#
_cell.length_a   1.000
_cell.length_b   1.000
_cell.length_c   1.000
_cell.angle_alpha   90.00
_cell.angle_beta   90.00
_cell.angle_gamma   90.00
#
_symmetry.space_group_name_H-M   'P 1'
#
loop_
_entity.id
_entity.type
_entity.pdbx_description
1 polymer ?
#
loop_
_entity_poly.entity_id
_entity_poly.type
_entity_poly.pdbx_seq_one_letter_code
_entity_poly.pdbx_strand_id
1 'polypeptide(L)'
;MPHCCLTVQAQTVNKQFQGSSATSTFHKPLNPTTPRAVAQPTLYTSYQRKQPTRASFEALKMSTQSPPSTFTLDTPTILCILFALSFMPIAYFAGQTLIPSSQTRNRLLFYWHAYDALTHLFIEGSFLYECFTSYAVLPAGLNAPEPAFLGIKDRVYGAAYGTAPSSRLWQEYAKADHRWASADATVISLELLTVFLGGPAAVYVCYLLWQSSLPSNSASASSSKTSSKATPSKSNSSRSSLSSSTSASTAKAEAEAKGAAKAKLWLVATALATAELYGGFMTFAPEWLTGSTQLDTSNAVYTWFYLFFFNTLWVWIPLWVLFEAGKEVRRAFVLAEGVEGKEGKKAK
;
A
#
# COMPACT_ATOMS: atom_id res chain seq x y z
N MET A 1 0.48 -41.64 6.42
CA MET A 1 0.12 -42.30 5.14
C MET A 1 -1.05 -43.26 5.42
N PRO A 2 -2.09 -43.41 4.57
CA PRO A 2 -2.09 -43.28 3.11
C PRO A 2 -3.30 -42.52 2.49
N HIS A 3 -3.36 -42.59 1.16
CA HIS A 3 -4.29 -42.09 0.15
C HIS A 3 -5.79 -42.46 0.26
N CYS A 4 -6.67 -41.57 -0.24
CA CYS A 4 -7.78 -41.83 -1.20
C CYS A 4 -8.54 -40.50 -1.45
N CYS A 5 -8.58 -39.95 -2.66
CA CYS A 5 -9.55 -40.26 -3.74
C CYS A 5 -11.01 -40.00 -3.32
N LEU A 6 -11.62 -38.94 -3.85
CA LEU A 6 -13.08 -38.89 -4.09
C LEU A 6 -13.40 -37.86 -5.17
N THR A 7 -13.75 -38.42 -6.33
CA THR A 7 -14.49 -37.85 -7.43
C THR A 7 -15.95 -37.64 -7.01
N VAL A 8 -16.57 -36.51 -7.35
CA VAL A 8 -18.05 -36.41 -7.43
C VAL A 8 -18.42 -35.70 -8.72
N GLN A 9 -19.14 -36.43 -9.56
CA GLN A 9 -19.74 -35.98 -10.82
C GLN A 9 -20.99 -35.11 -10.59
N ALA A 10 -21.21 -34.27 -11.61
CA ALA A 10 -22.39 -33.53 -12.00
C ALA A 10 -23.77 -34.07 -11.56
N GLN A 11 -24.67 -33.13 -11.28
CA GLN A 11 -26.10 -33.28 -11.56
C GLN A 11 -26.62 -32.10 -12.38
N THR A 12 -27.37 -32.46 -13.40
CA THR A 12 -28.03 -31.70 -14.45
C THR A 12 -29.31 -31.02 -13.92
N VAL A 13 -29.58 -29.78 -14.35
CA VAL A 13 -30.96 -29.30 -14.51
C VAL A 13 -31.05 -28.58 -15.85
N ASN A 14 -31.87 -29.14 -16.74
CA ASN A 14 -32.27 -28.56 -18.02
C ASN A 14 -33.80 -28.51 -18.01
N LYS A 15 -34.41 -27.33 -18.21
CA LYS A 15 -35.68 -27.16 -18.94
C LYS A 15 -36.06 -25.69 -19.13
N GLN A 16 -36.11 -25.33 -20.41
CA GLN A 16 -37.12 -24.50 -21.09
C GLN A 16 -37.44 -23.10 -20.60
N PHE A 17 -37.20 -22.11 -21.48
CA PHE A 17 -38.27 -21.29 -22.04
C PHE A 17 -37.95 -20.94 -23.51
N GLN A 18 -38.88 -21.27 -24.40
CA GLN A 18 -38.91 -20.87 -25.81
C GLN A 18 -39.65 -19.52 -25.93
N GLY A 19 -39.18 -18.70 -26.88
CA GLY A 19 -40.03 -17.88 -27.74
C GLY A 19 -40.46 -16.51 -27.23
N SER A 20 -39.92 -15.45 -27.82
CA SER A 20 -40.76 -14.48 -28.54
C SER A 20 -39.91 -13.61 -29.46
N SER A 21 -40.29 -13.60 -30.74
CA SER A 21 -39.78 -12.71 -31.78
C SER A 21 -40.44 -11.34 -31.64
N ALA A 22 -39.66 -10.26 -31.75
CA ALA A 22 -40.20 -8.95 -32.10
C ALA A 22 -39.21 -8.16 -32.96
N THR A 23 -39.68 -7.89 -34.16
CA THR A 23 -39.19 -7.12 -35.30
C THR A 23 -38.69 -5.73 -34.93
N SER A 24 -37.56 -5.28 -35.49
CA SER A 24 -37.33 -3.86 -35.77
C SER A 24 -36.34 -3.65 -36.93
N THR A 25 -36.93 -3.37 -38.10
CA THR A 25 -36.51 -2.43 -39.15
C THR A 25 -35.02 -2.16 -39.41
N PHE A 26 -34.54 -2.84 -40.46
CA PHE A 26 -33.86 -2.30 -41.65
C PHE A 26 -33.46 -0.80 -41.65
N HIS A 27 -32.15 -0.53 -41.62
CA HIS A 27 -31.54 0.59 -42.35
C HIS A 27 -30.20 0.13 -42.96
N LYS A 28 -30.02 0.48 -44.24
CA LYS A 28 -28.91 0.09 -45.14
C LYS A 28 -27.51 0.51 -44.65
N PRO A 29 -26.45 -0.19 -45.09
CA PRO A 29 -25.06 0.07 -44.69
C PRO A 29 -24.40 1.21 -45.48
N LEU A 30 -23.58 2.01 -44.79
CA LEU A 30 -22.59 2.91 -45.41
C LEU A 30 -21.28 2.14 -45.61
N ASN A 31 -20.78 2.25 -46.83
CA ASN A 31 -19.62 1.58 -47.42
C ASN A 31 -18.30 1.89 -46.66
N PRO A 32 -17.49 0.89 -46.24
CA PRO A 32 -16.15 1.15 -45.74
C PRO A 32 -15.14 1.21 -46.89
N THR A 33 -14.55 2.40 -47.07
CA THR A 33 -13.31 2.61 -47.84
C THR A 33 -12.17 1.76 -47.26
N THR A 34 -11.53 1.03 -48.16
CA THR A 34 -10.35 0.17 -48.03
C THR A 34 -9.21 0.78 -47.20
N PRO A 35 -8.60 0.04 -46.25
CA PRO A 35 -7.25 0.30 -45.81
C PRO A 35 -6.25 -0.56 -46.59
N ARG A 36 -5.28 0.17 -47.15
CA ARG A 36 -4.06 -0.27 -47.83
C ARG A 36 -3.28 -1.28 -46.98
N ALA A 37 -3.03 -2.47 -47.52
CA ALA A 37 -2.16 -3.47 -46.91
C ALA A 37 -0.73 -2.93 -46.76
N VAL A 38 -0.25 -2.84 -45.51
CA VAL A 38 1.17 -2.68 -45.20
C VAL A 38 1.72 -4.07 -44.96
N ALA A 39 2.61 -4.51 -45.84
CA ALA A 39 3.30 -5.79 -45.75
C ALA A 39 4.21 -5.82 -44.51
N GLN A 40 4.10 -6.88 -43.70
CA GLN A 40 5.15 -7.28 -42.75
C GLN A 40 5.66 -8.69 -43.12
N PRO A 41 6.95 -8.99 -42.88
CA PRO A 41 7.60 -10.16 -43.45
C PRO A 41 7.22 -11.44 -42.72
N THR A 42 6.85 -12.45 -43.48
CA THR A 42 6.72 -13.84 -43.07
C THR A 42 8.03 -14.40 -42.51
N LEU A 43 8.08 -14.65 -41.20
CA LEU A 43 9.06 -15.54 -40.58
C LEU A 43 8.33 -16.55 -39.69
N TYR A 44 7.81 -17.60 -40.30
CA TYR A 44 7.51 -18.82 -39.57
C TYR A 44 7.72 -20.03 -40.48
N THR A 45 8.95 -20.53 -40.49
CA THR A 45 9.27 -21.82 -41.10
C THR A 45 10.16 -22.64 -40.16
N SER A 46 9.61 -23.81 -39.80
CA SER A 46 10.27 -25.06 -39.39
C SER A 46 11.20 -25.05 -38.17
N TYR A 47 10.68 -25.58 -37.06
CA TYR A 47 11.48 -26.06 -35.93
C TYR A 47 11.88 -27.52 -36.18
N GLN A 48 13.13 -27.76 -36.58
CA GLN A 48 13.79 -29.07 -36.55
C GLN A 48 15.00 -28.98 -35.59
N ARG A 49 15.04 -29.94 -34.67
CA ARG A 49 15.78 -29.93 -33.40
C ARG A 49 17.28 -30.18 -33.61
N LYS A 50 18.14 -29.17 -33.35
CA LYS A 50 19.56 -29.36 -33.01
C LYS A 50 19.88 -28.53 -31.76
N GLN A 51 20.58 -29.12 -30.79
CA GLN A 51 20.99 -28.43 -29.57
C GLN A 51 21.89 -27.22 -29.90
N PRO A 52 21.65 -26.04 -29.29
CA PRO A 52 22.43 -24.84 -29.58
C PRO A 52 23.86 -24.96 -29.05
N THR A 53 24.83 -24.54 -29.85
CA THR A 53 26.24 -24.41 -29.45
C THR A 53 26.42 -23.20 -28.53
N ARG A 54 27.49 -23.18 -27.72
CA ARG A 54 27.82 -22.05 -26.81
C ARG A 54 27.85 -20.69 -27.53
N ALA A 55 28.34 -20.65 -28.77
CA ALA A 55 28.33 -19.45 -29.60
C ALA A 55 26.92 -19.00 -30.00
N SER A 56 26.00 -19.92 -30.29
CA SER A 56 24.59 -19.58 -30.51
C SER A 56 23.87 -19.14 -29.23
N PHE A 57 24.31 -19.61 -28.06
CA PHE A 57 23.81 -19.14 -26.77
C PHE A 57 24.28 -17.71 -26.45
N GLU A 58 25.54 -17.39 -26.77
CA GLU A 58 26.09 -16.04 -26.63
C GLU A 58 25.52 -15.08 -27.67
N ALA A 59 25.31 -15.52 -28.92
CA ALA A 59 24.63 -14.74 -29.95
C ALA A 59 23.15 -14.50 -29.62
N LEU A 60 22.45 -15.48 -29.01
CA LEU A 60 21.09 -15.30 -28.52
C LEU A 60 21.05 -14.29 -27.36
N LYS A 61 22.00 -14.37 -26.42
CA LYS A 61 22.16 -13.37 -25.34
C LYS A 61 22.43 -11.95 -25.87
N MET A 62 23.25 -11.83 -26.91
CA MET A 62 23.53 -10.54 -27.56
C MET A 62 22.33 -10.02 -28.38
N SER A 63 21.56 -10.92 -29.01
CA SER A 63 20.38 -10.56 -29.80
C SER A 63 19.15 -10.21 -28.95
N THR A 64 19.12 -10.59 -27.68
CA THR A 64 18.03 -10.26 -26.73
C THR A 64 18.25 -8.99 -25.93
N GLN A 65 19.41 -8.32 -26.07
CA GLN A 65 19.60 -7.01 -25.48
C GLN A 65 18.94 -5.95 -26.37
N SER A 66 17.70 -5.61 -26.04
CA SER A 66 17.12 -4.34 -26.46
C SER A 66 18.09 -3.21 -26.11
N PRO A 67 18.26 -2.19 -26.97
CA PRO A 67 19.12 -1.05 -26.65
C PRO A 67 18.71 -0.49 -25.27
N PRO A 68 19.67 -0.02 -24.46
CA PRO A 68 19.38 0.48 -23.12
C PRO A 68 18.30 1.56 -23.22
N SER A 69 17.26 1.44 -22.40
CA SER A 69 16.18 2.42 -22.37
C SER A 69 16.76 3.79 -21.99
N THR A 70 16.70 4.76 -22.89
CA THR A 70 17.15 6.12 -22.58
C THR A 70 16.13 6.77 -21.65
N PHE A 71 16.51 7.01 -20.40
CA PHE A 71 15.69 7.80 -19.48
C PHE A 71 15.56 9.23 -20.00
N THR A 72 14.33 9.71 -20.09
CA THR A 72 14.00 11.08 -20.49
C THR A 72 13.26 11.77 -19.35
N LEU A 73 13.85 12.83 -18.80
CA LEU A 73 13.19 13.69 -17.82
C LEU A 73 12.26 14.67 -18.53
N ASP A 74 11.11 14.16 -18.98
CA ASP A 74 10.08 14.93 -19.66
C ASP A 74 9.04 15.51 -18.68
N THR A 75 8.15 16.37 -19.18
CA THR A 75 7.12 17.01 -18.35
C THR A 75 6.23 15.99 -17.62
N PRO A 76 5.73 14.90 -18.25
CA PRO A 76 5.00 13.84 -17.54
C PRO A 76 5.79 13.23 -16.39
N THR A 77 7.06 12.88 -16.61
CA THR A 77 7.93 12.31 -15.57
C THR A 77 8.04 13.25 -14.37
N ILE A 78 8.30 14.54 -14.62
CA ILE A 78 8.41 15.56 -13.56
C ILE A 78 7.10 15.68 -12.79
N LEU A 79 5.96 15.76 -13.48
CA LEU A 79 4.65 15.90 -12.82
C LEU A 79 4.31 14.67 -11.97
N CYS A 80 4.62 13.47 -12.43
CA CYS A 80 4.38 12.23 -11.69
C CYS A 80 5.25 12.16 -10.43
N ILE A 81 6.54 12.47 -10.54
CA ILE A 81 7.47 12.51 -9.40
C ILE A 81 7.03 13.58 -8.39
N LEU A 82 6.69 14.79 -8.86
CA LEU A 82 6.22 15.86 -7.98
C LEU A 82 4.92 15.48 -7.27
N PHE A 83 3.98 14.83 -7.96
CA PHE A 83 2.75 14.35 -7.34
C PHE A 83 3.05 13.31 -6.25
N ALA A 84 3.85 12.29 -6.53
CA ALA A 84 4.20 11.26 -5.55
C ALA A 84 4.93 11.83 -4.32
N LEU A 85 5.84 12.79 -4.54
CA LEU A 85 6.58 13.45 -3.46
C LEU A 85 5.77 14.52 -2.71
N SER A 86 4.65 15.00 -3.27
CA SER A 86 3.83 16.05 -2.64
C SER A 86 3.18 15.61 -1.33
N PHE A 87 3.01 14.31 -1.10
CA PHE A 87 2.47 13.78 0.16
C PHE A 87 3.46 13.90 1.33
N MET A 88 4.77 13.97 1.07
CA MET A 88 5.78 14.15 2.11
C MET A 88 5.59 15.48 2.87
N PRO A 89 5.58 16.67 2.23
CA PRO A 89 5.35 17.91 2.97
C PRO A 89 3.98 17.93 3.66
N ILE A 90 2.92 17.34 3.06
CA ILE A 90 1.59 17.24 3.70
C ILE A 90 1.68 16.45 5.02
N ALA A 91 2.25 15.25 4.97
CA ALA A 91 2.45 14.41 6.14
C ALA A 91 3.32 15.09 7.20
N TYR A 92 4.38 15.79 6.77
CA TYR A 92 5.30 16.50 7.66
C TYR A 92 4.57 17.61 8.40
N PHE A 93 3.87 18.51 7.70
CA PHE A 93 3.14 19.61 8.34
C PHE A 93 2.00 19.10 9.24
N ALA A 94 1.30 18.03 8.85
CA ALA A 94 0.32 17.38 9.71
C ALA A 94 0.96 16.86 11.02
N GLY A 95 2.14 16.23 10.94
CA GLY A 95 2.87 15.78 12.13
C GLY A 95 3.33 16.93 13.03
N GLN A 96 3.78 18.05 12.44
CA GLN A 96 4.22 19.23 13.20
C GLN A 96 3.06 19.93 13.92
N THR A 97 1.84 19.88 13.37
CA THR A 97 0.65 20.50 13.96
C THR A 97 -0.03 19.59 14.99
N LEU A 98 -0.12 18.29 14.73
CA LEU A 98 -0.89 17.36 15.55
C LEU A 98 -0.09 16.74 16.72
N ILE A 99 1.24 16.61 16.58
CA ILE A 99 2.07 15.98 17.60
C ILE A 99 2.95 17.04 18.28
N PRO A 100 3.05 17.10 19.62
CA PRO A 100 3.92 18.05 20.32
C PRO A 100 5.40 17.90 19.96
N SER A 101 6.14 19.01 19.92
CA SER A 101 7.58 19.05 19.56
C SER A 101 8.48 18.31 20.54
N SER A 102 8.03 18.12 21.78
CA SER A 102 8.72 17.30 22.78
C SER A 102 8.71 15.80 22.47
N GLN A 103 7.83 15.34 21.56
CA GLN A 103 7.65 13.94 21.22
C GLN A 103 8.18 13.63 19.80
N THR A 104 9.49 13.85 19.60
CA THR A 104 10.16 13.70 18.29
C THR A 104 9.95 12.33 17.65
N ARG A 105 10.05 11.25 18.44
CA ARG A 105 9.76 9.89 17.95
C ARG A 105 8.33 9.76 17.41
N ASN A 106 7.35 10.28 18.14
CA ASN A 106 5.96 10.21 17.69
C ASN A 106 5.71 11.09 16.47
N ARG A 107 6.43 12.21 16.31
CA ARG A 107 6.40 13.02 15.08
C ARG A 107 6.92 12.24 13.88
N LEU A 108 8.03 11.53 14.03
CA LEU A 108 8.59 10.69 12.96
C LEU A 108 7.66 9.53 12.61
N LEU A 109 7.11 8.84 13.61
CA LEU A 109 6.12 7.79 13.39
C LEU A 109 4.87 8.35 12.70
N PHE A 110 4.36 9.49 13.13
CA PHE A 110 3.18 10.10 12.51
C PHE A 110 3.46 10.48 11.07
N TYR A 111 4.61 11.11 10.82
CA TYR A 111 5.05 11.49 9.48
C TYR A 111 5.08 10.30 8.52
N TRP A 112 5.73 9.20 8.92
CA TRP A 112 5.77 7.98 8.12
C TRP A 112 4.36 7.45 7.82
N HIS A 113 3.56 7.18 8.86
CA HIS A 113 2.26 6.55 8.67
C HIS A 113 1.26 7.47 7.94
N ALA A 114 1.43 8.79 8.03
CA ALA A 114 0.62 9.72 7.25
C ALA A 114 1.01 9.70 5.76
N TYR A 115 2.31 9.64 5.45
CA TYR A 115 2.79 9.49 4.08
C TYR A 115 2.39 8.14 3.48
N ASP A 116 2.51 7.08 4.28
CA ASP A 116 2.11 5.71 3.95
C ASP A 116 0.60 5.62 3.66
N ALA A 117 -0.23 6.16 4.56
CA ALA A 117 -1.67 6.27 4.34
C ALA A 117 -2.05 7.00 3.04
N LEU A 118 -1.38 8.12 2.75
CA LEU A 118 -1.64 8.89 1.53
C LEU A 118 -1.21 8.12 0.28
N THR A 119 -0.09 7.40 0.35
CA THR A 119 0.41 6.56 -0.75
C THR A 119 -0.58 5.42 -1.03
N HIS A 120 -0.96 4.66 -0.02
CA HIS A 120 -1.93 3.57 -0.17
C HIS A 120 -3.27 4.07 -0.71
N LEU A 121 -3.84 5.13 -0.12
CA LEU A 121 -5.19 5.56 -0.49
C LEU A 121 -5.26 6.26 -1.85
N PHE A 122 -4.26 7.08 -2.20
CA PHE A 122 -4.33 7.93 -3.40
C PHE A 122 -3.46 7.43 -4.55
N ILE A 123 -2.24 6.96 -4.27
CA ILE A 123 -1.38 6.41 -5.32
C ILE A 123 -1.90 5.03 -5.67
N GLU A 124 -1.78 4.05 -4.78
CA GLU A 124 -2.16 2.66 -5.04
C GLU A 124 -3.66 2.49 -5.29
N GLY A 125 -4.50 3.27 -4.60
CA GLY A 125 -5.93 3.33 -4.89
C GLY A 125 -6.22 3.72 -6.35
N SER A 126 -5.41 4.61 -6.93
CA SER A 126 -5.53 4.96 -8.35
C SER A 126 -5.04 3.84 -9.26
N PHE A 127 -4.05 3.03 -8.87
CA PHE A 127 -3.63 1.86 -9.65
C PHE A 127 -4.77 0.86 -9.79
N LEU A 128 -5.40 0.53 -8.65
CA LEU A 128 -6.54 -0.36 -8.63
C LEU A 128 -7.66 0.19 -9.53
N TYR A 129 -7.99 1.47 -9.40
CA TYR A 129 -8.98 2.10 -10.26
C TYR A 129 -8.67 1.86 -11.75
N GLU A 130 -7.44 2.17 -12.19
CA GLU A 130 -7.02 1.95 -13.57
C GLU A 130 -7.07 0.48 -14.00
N CYS A 131 -6.71 -0.45 -13.12
CA CYS A 131 -6.79 -1.89 -13.40
C CYS A 131 -8.22 -2.38 -13.66
N PHE A 132 -9.22 -1.78 -13.01
CA PHE A 132 -10.63 -2.20 -13.18
C PHE A 132 -11.38 -1.37 -14.22
N THR A 133 -10.93 -0.16 -14.56
CA THR A 133 -11.67 0.75 -15.45
C THR A 133 -11.02 1.01 -16.81
N SER A 134 -9.69 0.93 -16.91
CA SER A 134 -8.97 1.24 -18.14
C SER A 134 -8.69 -0.03 -18.93
N TYR A 135 -9.14 -0.08 -20.18
CA TYR A 135 -9.01 -1.26 -21.04
C TYR A 135 -8.93 -0.92 -22.52
N ALA A 136 -8.38 -1.84 -23.31
CA ALA A 136 -8.47 -1.83 -24.77
C ALA A 136 -9.16 -3.12 -25.25
N VAL A 137 -10.14 -2.97 -26.15
CA VAL A 137 -10.81 -4.09 -26.80
C VAL A 137 -9.88 -4.71 -27.83
N LEU A 138 -9.81 -6.04 -27.83
CA LEU A 138 -9.00 -6.79 -28.77
C LEU A 138 -9.72 -6.95 -30.12
N PRO A 139 -8.98 -6.94 -31.24
CA PRO A 139 -9.54 -7.27 -32.53
C PRO A 139 -10.20 -8.65 -32.55
N ALA A 140 -11.22 -8.82 -33.40
CA ALA A 140 -11.90 -10.10 -33.55
C ALA A 140 -10.91 -11.24 -33.86
N GLY A 141 -11.03 -12.35 -33.13
CA GLY A 141 -10.15 -13.52 -33.26
C GLY A 141 -8.92 -13.52 -32.35
N LEU A 142 -8.66 -12.42 -31.63
CA LEU A 142 -7.65 -12.37 -30.57
C LEU A 142 -8.31 -12.46 -29.19
N ASN A 143 -7.66 -13.18 -28.28
CA ASN A 143 -8.09 -13.30 -26.89
C ASN A 143 -7.03 -12.71 -25.96
N ALA A 144 -7.47 -12.21 -24.81
CA ALA A 144 -6.59 -11.76 -23.75
C ALA A 144 -5.66 -12.91 -23.30
N PRO A 145 -4.43 -12.59 -22.85
CA PRO A 145 -3.54 -13.57 -22.24
C PRO A 145 -4.22 -14.30 -21.09
N GLU A 146 -4.02 -15.61 -20.99
CA GLU A 146 -4.59 -16.42 -19.91
C GLU A 146 -3.63 -16.49 -18.71
N PRO A 147 -4.13 -16.41 -17.45
CA PRO A 147 -5.55 -16.26 -17.10
C PRO A 147 -6.08 -14.86 -17.41
N ALA A 148 -7.19 -14.79 -18.15
CA ALA A 148 -7.80 -13.51 -18.50
C ALA A 148 -8.31 -12.79 -17.24
N PHE A 149 -7.97 -11.51 -17.08
CA PHE A 149 -8.44 -10.71 -15.96
C PHE A 149 -9.98 -10.68 -15.94
N LEU A 150 -10.57 -10.98 -14.77
CA LEU A 150 -12.02 -11.15 -14.58
C LEU A 150 -12.68 -12.22 -15.47
N GLY A 151 -11.89 -13.10 -16.10
CA GLY A 151 -12.39 -14.07 -17.09
C GLY A 151 -12.85 -13.44 -18.42
N ILE A 152 -12.57 -12.15 -18.64
CA ILE A 152 -13.00 -11.41 -19.82
C ILE A 152 -11.92 -11.50 -20.91
N LYS A 153 -12.25 -12.14 -22.03
CA LYS A 153 -11.26 -12.48 -23.08
C LYS A 153 -11.19 -11.49 -24.23
N ASP A 154 -12.18 -10.61 -24.38
CA ASP A 154 -12.30 -9.67 -25.50
C ASP A 154 -11.50 -8.38 -25.30
N ARG A 155 -10.79 -8.21 -24.18
CA ARG A 155 -10.07 -6.99 -23.83
C ARG A 155 -8.91 -7.24 -22.88
N VAL A 156 -8.02 -6.26 -22.80
CA VAL A 156 -6.90 -6.20 -21.86
C VAL A 156 -7.05 -4.97 -20.96
N TYR A 157 -6.76 -5.14 -19.67
CA TYR A 157 -6.97 -4.12 -18.63
C TYR A 157 -5.64 -3.56 -18.12
N GLY A 158 -5.69 -2.34 -17.59
CA GLY A 158 -4.56 -1.70 -16.91
C GLY A 158 -4.34 -0.25 -17.31
N ALA A 159 -3.44 0.40 -16.58
CA ALA A 159 -3.09 1.80 -16.77
C ALA A 159 -2.54 2.12 -18.16
N ALA A 160 -1.96 1.14 -18.88
CA ALA A 160 -1.47 1.31 -20.25
C ALA A 160 -2.54 1.84 -21.23
N TYR A 161 -3.82 1.54 -20.96
CA TYR A 161 -4.93 1.89 -21.84
C TYR A 161 -5.69 3.14 -21.39
N GLY A 162 -5.32 3.70 -20.23
CA GLY A 162 -5.94 4.91 -19.69
C GLY A 162 -5.25 6.18 -20.18
N THR A 163 -6.02 7.27 -20.21
CA THR A 163 -5.52 8.61 -20.57
C THR A 163 -5.59 9.62 -19.42
N ALA A 164 -6.10 9.20 -18.26
CA ALA A 164 -6.25 10.05 -17.09
C ALA A 164 -4.88 10.33 -16.42
N PRO A 165 -4.78 11.37 -15.56
CA PRO A 165 -3.55 11.64 -14.82
C PRO A 165 -3.05 10.44 -14.00
N SER A 166 -3.96 9.67 -13.39
CA SER A 166 -3.67 8.40 -12.69
C SER A 166 -3.06 7.35 -13.62
N SER A 167 -3.60 7.19 -14.84
CA SER A 167 -3.01 6.30 -15.84
C SER A 167 -1.58 6.73 -16.20
N ARG A 168 -1.32 8.04 -16.32
CA ARG A 168 0.03 8.57 -16.61
C ARG A 168 1.02 8.29 -15.48
N LEU A 169 0.59 8.41 -14.22
CA LEU A 169 1.40 8.05 -13.06
C LEU A 169 1.89 6.60 -13.13
N TRP A 170 0.99 5.68 -13.46
CA TRP A 170 1.32 4.26 -13.52
C TRP A 170 2.07 3.86 -14.79
N GLN A 171 1.80 4.51 -15.91
CA GLN A 171 2.63 4.40 -17.12
C GLN A 171 4.07 4.88 -16.86
N GLU A 172 4.25 5.91 -16.03
CA GLU A 172 5.58 6.39 -15.63
C GLU A 172 6.32 5.35 -14.79
N TYR A 173 5.67 4.81 -13.75
CA TYR A 173 6.29 3.77 -12.93
C TYR A 173 6.54 2.48 -13.72
N ALA A 174 5.66 2.17 -14.68
CA ALA A 174 5.79 1.00 -15.55
C ALA A 174 6.95 1.04 -16.54
N LYS A 175 7.65 2.17 -16.66
CA LYS A 175 8.95 2.22 -17.33
C LYS A 175 10.00 1.40 -16.58
N ALA A 176 9.90 1.31 -15.25
CA ALA A 176 10.80 0.54 -14.40
C ALA A 176 10.25 -0.85 -14.04
N ASP A 177 8.94 -0.99 -13.84
CA ASP A 177 8.27 -2.27 -13.57
C ASP A 177 7.02 -2.44 -14.43
N HIS A 178 7.15 -3.19 -15.52
CA HIS A 178 6.12 -3.31 -16.56
C HIS A 178 4.79 -3.90 -16.06
N ARG A 179 4.77 -4.56 -14.90
CA ARG A 179 3.51 -5.11 -14.33
C ARG A 179 2.53 -4.01 -13.95
N TRP A 180 3.01 -2.81 -13.62
CA TRP A 180 2.15 -1.68 -13.23
C TRP A 180 1.45 -1.01 -14.43
N ALA A 181 1.78 -1.39 -15.65
CA ALA A 181 1.05 -0.97 -16.84
C ALA A 181 -0.20 -1.82 -17.11
N SER A 182 -0.26 -3.06 -16.60
CA SER A 182 -1.32 -4.03 -16.87
C SER A 182 -2.06 -4.43 -15.60
N ALA A 183 -3.16 -5.17 -15.76
CA ALA A 183 -3.88 -5.77 -14.65
C ALA A 183 -3.20 -7.07 -14.16
N ASP A 184 -1.97 -6.96 -13.64
CA ASP A 184 -1.25 -8.10 -13.06
C ASP A 184 -1.95 -8.60 -11.78
N ALA A 185 -2.35 -9.87 -11.77
CA ALA A 185 -3.14 -10.43 -10.67
C ALA A 185 -2.38 -10.48 -9.34
N THR A 186 -1.06 -10.64 -9.36
CA THR A 186 -0.24 -10.65 -8.14
C THR A 186 -0.17 -9.26 -7.55
N VAL A 187 0.16 -8.26 -8.39
CA VAL A 187 0.23 -6.86 -7.95
C VAL A 187 -1.15 -6.40 -7.47
N ILE A 188 -2.21 -6.61 -8.25
CA ILE A 188 -3.59 -6.25 -7.83
C ILE A 188 -3.97 -6.90 -6.49
N SER A 189 -3.63 -8.17 -6.27
CA SER A 189 -3.96 -8.85 -5.01
C SER A 189 -3.26 -8.22 -3.81
N LEU A 190 -2.03 -7.74 -3.98
CA LEU A 190 -1.31 -6.99 -2.94
C LEU A 190 -1.94 -5.62 -2.74
N GLU A 191 -2.18 -4.88 -3.83
CA GLU A 191 -2.70 -3.52 -3.77
C GLU A 191 -4.12 -3.46 -3.20
N LEU A 192 -4.94 -4.51 -3.39
CA LEU A 192 -6.23 -4.63 -2.69
C LEU A 192 -6.04 -4.64 -1.16
N LEU A 193 -5.02 -5.33 -0.65
CA LEU A 193 -4.74 -5.37 0.79
C LEU A 193 -4.16 -4.04 1.28
N THR A 194 -3.23 -3.42 0.54
CA THR A 194 -2.65 -2.14 0.95
C THR A 194 -3.70 -1.03 0.93
N VAL A 195 -4.56 -0.95 -0.08
CA VAL A 195 -5.60 0.09 -0.18
C VAL A 195 -6.71 -0.10 0.85
N PHE A 196 -7.24 -1.32 0.99
CA PHE A 196 -8.42 -1.57 1.86
C PHE A 196 -8.07 -1.89 3.31
N LEU A 197 -6.84 -2.31 3.61
CA LEU A 197 -6.40 -2.61 4.97
C LEU A 197 -5.22 -1.72 5.39
N GLY A 198 -4.16 -1.64 4.57
CA GLY A 198 -2.95 -0.87 4.86
C GLY A 198 -3.22 0.61 5.11
N GLY A 199 -3.79 1.32 4.13
CA GLY A 199 -4.14 2.73 4.22
C GLY A 199 -5.01 3.08 5.43
N PRO A 200 -6.15 2.39 5.64
CA PRO A 200 -6.98 2.60 6.84
C PRO A 200 -6.24 2.30 8.15
N ALA A 201 -5.40 1.26 8.20
CA ALA A 201 -4.59 0.96 9.37
C ALA A 201 -3.57 2.07 9.65
N ALA A 202 -2.91 2.60 8.62
CA ALA A 202 -1.97 3.71 8.73
C ALA A 202 -2.65 5.00 9.22
N VAL A 203 -3.84 5.32 8.70
CA VAL A 203 -4.68 6.41 9.23
C VAL A 203 -5.02 6.19 10.72
N TYR A 204 -5.36 4.95 11.09
CA TYR A 204 -5.69 4.62 12.47
C TYR A 204 -4.47 4.74 13.39
N VAL A 205 -3.27 4.37 12.92
CA VAL A 205 -2.02 4.61 13.63
C VAL A 205 -1.78 6.10 13.85
N CYS A 206 -1.98 6.95 12.84
CA CYS A 206 -1.91 8.41 12.99
C CYS A 206 -2.88 8.93 14.05
N TYR A 207 -4.12 8.46 14.04
CA TYR A 207 -5.13 8.81 15.05
C TYR A 207 -4.69 8.41 16.47
N LEU A 208 -4.17 7.19 16.65
CA LEU A 208 -3.71 6.71 17.96
C LEU A 208 -2.45 7.43 18.44
N LEU A 209 -1.54 7.79 17.52
CA LEU A 209 -0.39 8.63 17.83
C LEU A 209 -0.84 10.00 18.35
N TRP A 210 -1.74 10.67 17.63
CA TRP A 210 -2.32 11.94 18.06
C TRP A 210 -3.00 11.83 19.43
N GLN A 211 -3.90 10.86 19.61
CA GLN A 211 -4.60 10.62 20.87
C GLN A 211 -3.63 10.34 22.04
N SER A 212 -2.59 9.54 21.79
CA SER A 212 -1.56 9.23 22.80
C SER A 212 -0.58 10.38 23.05
N SER A 213 -0.60 11.42 22.22
CA SER A 213 0.29 12.58 22.33
C SER A 213 -0.36 13.77 23.04
N LEU A 214 -1.68 13.74 23.26
CA LEU A 214 -2.40 14.80 23.97
C LEU A 214 -1.84 15.02 25.40
N PRO A 215 -1.76 16.29 25.85
CA PRO A 215 -1.47 16.62 27.24
C PRO A 215 -2.57 16.09 28.17
N SER A 216 -2.21 15.62 29.35
CA SER A 216 -3.18 15.37 30.42
C SER A 216 -3.74 16.71 30.89
N ASN A 217 -5.06 16.81 31.13
CA ASN A 217 -5.69 18.07 31.56
C ASN A 217 -5.18 18.55 32.93
N SER A 218 -4.53 17.67 33.70
CA SER A 218 -3.84 18.01 34.95
C SER A 218 -2.56 18.83 34.75
N ALA A 219 -1.93 18.80 33.57
CA ALA A 219 -0.68 19.52 33.28
C ALA A 219 -0.88 20.95 32.76
N SER A 220 -2.05 21.26 32.18
CA SER A 220 -2.37 22.62 31.71
C SER A 220 -2.70 23.58 32.87
N ALA A 221 -3.15 23.04 34.01
CA ALA A 221 -3.46 23.84 35.21
C ALA A 221 -2.22 24.33 35.99
N SER A 222 -1.01 23.80 35.71
CA SER A 222 0.22 24.22 36.41
C SER A 222 1.02 25.32 35.70
N SER A 223 0.62 25.75 34.50
CA SER A 223 1.36 26.76 33.71
C SER A 223 0.81 28.19 33.83
N SER A 224 -0.31 28.42 34.52
CA SER A 224 -0.85 29.76 34.77
C SER A 224 -0.56 30.23 36.20
N LYS A 225 0.71 30.52 36.51
CA LYS A 225 1.07 31.37 37.66
C LYS A 225 2.02 32.46 37.18
N THR A 226 1.50 33.39 36.41
CA THR A 226 2.08 34.73 36.25
C THR A 226 1.61 35.60 37.42
N SER A 227 2.60 36.07 38.17
CA SER A 227 2.60 37.08 39.24
C SER A 227 1.31 37.91 39.42
N SER A 228 0.69 37.79 40.60
CA SER A 228 -0.17 38.84 41.18
C SER A 228 -0.10 38.74 42.70
N LYS A 229 0.55 39.75 43.29
CA LYS A 229 0.76 39.94 44.73
C LYS A 229 -0.57 40.40 45.35
N ALA A 230 -1.18 39.60 46.23
CA ALA A 230 -2.31 40.03 47.06
C ALA A 230 -2.33 39.34 48.44
N THR A 231 -2.64 40.17 49.43
CA THR A 231 -2.63 40.09 50.90
C THR A 231 -3.43 38.91 51.50
N PRO A 232 -3.08 38.38 52.70
CA PRO A 232 -3.77 37.21 53.25
C PRO A 232 -5.06 37.60 53.98
N SER A 233 -6.18 37.02 53.56
CA SER A 233 -7.43 36.98 54.30
C SER A 233 -7.72 35.53 54.71
N LYS A 234 -7.85 35.30 56.02
CA LYS A 234 -8.22 34.01 56.61
C LYS A 234 -9.71 33.76 56.36
N SER A 235 -10.08 32.67 55.69
CA SER A 235 -11.33 31.97 56.01
C SER A 235 -11.36 30.50 55.54
N ASN A 236 -11.75 29.65 56.49
CA ASN A 236 -12.43 28.34 56.42
C ASN A 236 -11.94 27.22 55.49
N SER A 237 -11.17 26.34 56.12
CA SER A 237 -10.99 24.92 55.83
C SER A 237 -12.29 24.13 56.07
N SER A 238 -12.98 23.70 55.01
CA SER A 238 -13.76 22.44 54.95
C SER A 238 -14.35 22.19 53.54
N ARG A 239 -13.48 22.17 52.50
CA ARG A 239 -13.90 21.76 51.14
C ARG A 239 -12.81 21.05 50.31
N SER A 240 -11.72 20.62 50.94
CA SER A 240 -10.50 20.15 50.25
C SER A 240 -10.39 18.63 50.02
N SER A 241 -11.26 17.80 50.64
CA SER A 241 -11.20 16.33 50.50
C SER A 241 -12.01 15.78 49.30
N LEU A 242 -13.01 16.52 48.83
CA LEU A 242 -13.87 16.08 47.71
C LEU A 242 -13.30 16.44 46.34
N SER A 243 -12.53 17.54 46.24
CA SER A 243 -11.88 17.91 44.96
C SER A 243 -10.58 17.13 44.71
N SER A 244 -9.87 16.71 45.76
CA SER A 244 -8.62 15.91 45.64
C SER A 244 -8.89 14.46 45.19
N SER A 245 -9.96 13.85 45.68
CA SER A 245 -10.39 12.51 45.25
C SER A 245 -10.89 12.50 43.80
N THR A 246 -11.69 13.49 43.40
CA THR A 246 -12.22 13.63 42.02
C THR A 246 -11.10 13.89 41.01
N SER A 247 -10.12 14.73 41.34
CA SER A 247 -8.96 15.00 40.47
C SER A 247 -8.03 13.78 40.33
N ALA A 248 -7.84 13.00 41.39
CA ALA A 248 -7.09 11.76 41.34
C ALA A 248 -7.79 10.68 40.49
N SER A 249 -9.12 10.55 40.59
CA SER A 249 -9.88 9.61 39.74
C SER A 249 -9.84 9.99 38.26
N THR A 250 -9.91 11.29 37.94
CA THR A 250 -9.82 11.78 36.55
C THR A 250 -8.42 11.55 35.98
N ALA A 251 -7.36 11.83 36.75
CA ALA A 251 -5.99 11.59 36.31
C ALA A 251 -5.71 10.09 36.04
N LYS A 252 -6.27 9.21 36.86
CA LYS A 252 -6.19 7.76 36.66
C LYS A 252 -6.89 7.34 35.36
N ALA A 253 -8.12 7.81 35.13
CA ALA A 253 -8.88 7.50 33.91
C ALA A 253 -8.17 8.00 32.63
N GLU A 254 -7.58 9.21 32.67
CA GLU A 254 -6.77 9.74 31.56
C GLU A 254 -5.53 8.87 31.27
N ALA A 255 -4.85 8.41 32.31
CA ALA A 255 -3.69 7.52 32.18
C ALA A 255 -4.08 6.16 31.59
N GLU A 256 -5.19 5.58 32.03
CA GLU A 256 -5.74 4.32 31.50
C GLU A 256 -6.13 4.45 30.02
N ALA A 257 -6.84 5.51 29.64
CA ALA A 257 -7.20 5.78 28.25
C ALA A 257 -5.97 5.94 27.35
N LYS A 258 -4.94 6.65 27.83
CA LYS A 258 -3.67 6.81 27.13
C LYS A 258 -2.91 5.49 26.98
N GLY A 259 -2.93 4.65 28.02
CA GLY A 259 -2.38 3.30 27.99
C GLY A 259 -3.08 2.42 26.95
N ALA A 260 -4.41 2.44 26.93
CA ALA A 260 -5.21 1.70 25.96
C ALA A 260 -4.95 2.16 24.51
N ALA A 261 -4.84 3.47 24.27
CA ALA A 261 -4.49 4.02 22.96
C ALA A 261 -3.10 3.54 22.50
N LYS A 262 -2.10 3.54 23.40
CA LYS A 262 -0.76 3.02 23.10
C LYS A 262 -0.73 1.52 22.84
N ALA A 263 -1.52 0.74 23.56
CA ALA A 263 -1.62 -0.70 23.33
C ALA A 263 -2.17 -0.99 21.91
N LYS A 264 -3.25 -0.31 21.52
CA LYS A 264 -3.81 -0.40 20.17
C LYS A 264 -2.81 0.08 19.11
N LEU A 265 -2.10 1.18 19.38
CA LEU A 265 -1.12 1.75 18.47
C LEU A 265 -0.07 0.71 18.10
N TRP A 266 0.56 0.11 19.10
CA TRP A 266 1.64 -0.84 18.85
C TRP A 266 1.15 -2.17 18.28
N LEU A 267 -0.07 -2.59 18.61
CA LEU A 267 -0.69 -3.75 17.96
C LEU A 267 -0.87 -3.50 16.45
N VAL A 268 -1.50 -2.39 16.08
CA VAL A 268 -1.82 -2.08 14.67
C VAL A 268 -0.55 -1.74 13.88
N ALA A 269 0.35 -0.93 14.43
CA ALA A 269 1.60 -0.57 13.77
C ALA A 269 2.50 -1.79 13.52
N THR A 270 2.52 -2.77 14.44
CA THR A 270 3.26 -4.02 14.22
C THR A 270 2.65 -4.85 13.10
N ALA A 271 1.31 -4.97 13.08
CA ALA A 271 0.61 -5.72 12.04
C ALA A 271 0.80 -5.07 10.66
N LEU A 272 0.66 -3.75 10.57
CA LEU A 272 0.89 -2.96 9.36
C LEU A 272 2.33 -3.10 8.87
N ALA A 273 3.33 -2.85 9.72
CA ALA A 273 4.73 -2.97 9.35
C ALA A 273 5.12 -4.38 8.87
N THR A 274 4.52 -5.42 9.46
CA THR A 274 4.72 -6.81 9.00
C THR A 274 4.11 -7.02 7.63
N ALA A 275 2.89 -6.50 7.40
CA ALA A 275 2.21 -6.61 6.12
C ALA A 275 2.93 -5.85 5.00
N GLU A 276 3.49 -4.66 5.29
CA GLU A 276 4.32 -3.88 4.36
C GLU A 276 5.56 -4.67 3.91
N LEU A 277 6.28 -5.27 4.87
CA LEU A 277 7.45 -6.12 4.55
C LEU A 277 7.06 -7.34 3.71
N TYR A 278 5.93 -7.97 4.04
CA TYR A 278 5.41 -9.08 3.26
C TYR A 278 5.00 -8.65 1.85
N GLY A 279 4.33 -7.50 1.71
CA GLY A 279 3.95 -6.91 0.43
C GLY A 279 5.17 -6.65 -0.45
N GLY A 280 6.18 -5.94 0.08
CA GLY A 280 7.44 -5.72 -0.63
C GLY A 280 8.14 -7.01 -1.04
N PHE A 281 8.14 -8.03 -0.17
CA PHE A 281 8.66 -9.35 -0.52
C PHE A 281 7.86 -9.99 -1.67
N MET A 282 6.53 -9.95 -1.63
CA MET A 282 5.67 -10.51 -2.67
C MET A 282 5.69 -9.73 -3.98
N THR A 283 6.09 -8.45 -3.97
CA THR A 283 6.30 -7.67 -5.19
C THR A 283 7.57 -8.12 -5.94
N PHE A 284 8.66 -8.39 -5.22
CA PHE A 284 9.97 -8.65 -5.85
C PHE A 284 10.39 -10.11 -5.87
N ALA A 285 10.01 -10.94 -4.90
CA ALA A 285 10.41 -12.34 -4.86
C ALA A 285 9.89 -13.15 -6.05
N PRO A 286 8.61 -13.03 -6.49
CA PRO A 286 8.15 -13.70 -7.69
C PRO A 286 8.96 -13.30 -8.94
N GLU A 287 9.24 -12.00 -9.12
CA GLU A 287 10.08 -11.54 -10.22
C GLU A 287 11.49 -12.10 -10.16
N TRP A 288 12.11 -12.09 -8.98
CA TRP A 288 13.44 -12.68 -8.82
C TRP A 288 13.44 -14.17 -9.20
N LEU A 289 12.40 -14.91 -8.82
CA LEU A 289 12.23 -16.32 -9.14
C LEU A 289 11.96 -16.58 -10.64
N THR A 290 11.39 -15.61 -11.36
CA THR A 290 11.10 -15.69 -12.81
C THR A 290 12.13 -14.99 -13.69
N GLY A 291 13.25 -14.50 -13.11
CA GLY A 291 14.35 -13.89 -13.86
C GLY A 291 14.21 -12.39 -14.11
N SER A 292 13.34 -11.71 -13.34
CA SER A 292 13.11 -10.26 -13.33
C SER A 292 12.75 -9.70 -14.70
N THR A 293 12.00 -10.48 -15.50
CA THR A 293 11.69 -10.12 -16.89
C THR A 293 10.81 -8.88 -17.01
N GLN A 294 10.10 -8.51 -15.95
CA GLN A 294 9.25 -7.31 -15.94
C GLN A 294 9.97 -6.06 -15.42
N LEU A 295 11.19 -6.20 -14.88
CA LEU A 295 11.94 -5.09 -14.30
C LEU A 295 12.98 -4.56 -15.28
N ASP A 296 12.91 -3.28 -15.63
CA ASP A 296 13.94 -2.64 -16.43
C ASP A 296 15.10 -2.18 -15.54
N THR A 297 16.15 -2.99 -15.49
CA THR A 297 17.39 -2.67 -14.78
C THR A 297 18.50 -2.11 -15.68
N SER A 298 18.19 -1.84 -16.96
CA SER A 298 19.18 -1.36 -17.94
C SER A 298 19.53 0.11 -17.74
N ASN A 299 18.63 0.88 -17.12
CA ASN A 299 18.81 2.29 -16.82
C ASN A 299 19.07 2.53 -15.32
N ALA A 300 20.08 3.34 -14.99
CA ALA A 300 20.44 3.63 -13.60
C ALA A 300 19.32 4.33 -12.80
N VAL A 301 18.51 5.19 -13.44
CA VAL A 301 17.39 5.87 -12.78
C VAL A 301 16.28 4.88 -12.45
N TYR A 302 15.92 3.99 -13.37
CA TYR A 302 14.92 2.95 -13.09
C TYR A 302 15.40 2.00 -11.99
N THR A 303 16.65 1.52 -12.07
CA THR A 303 17.21 0.62 -11.06
C THR A 303 17.33 1.28 -9.68
N TRP A 304 17.99 2.43 -9.58
CA TRP A 304 18.37 2.98 -8.27
C TRP A 304 17.34 3.92 -7.67
N PHE A 305 16.64 4.70 -8.50
CA PHE A 305 15.66 5.65 -8.00
C PHE A 305 14.26 5.03 -7.91
N TYR A 306 13.75 4.41 -8.98
CA TYR A 306 12.39 3.85 -8.99
C TYR A 306 12.32 2.54 -8.20
N LEU A 307 13.20 1.58 -8.50
CA LEU A 307 13.15 0.25 -7.91
C LEU A 307 13.85 0.20 -6.55
N PHE A 308 15.09 0.66 -6.41
CA PHE A 308 15.82 0.51 -5.14
C PHE A 308 15.37 1.52 -4.07
N PHE A 309 15.47 2.83 -4.35
CA PHE A 309 15.28 3.85 -3.33
C PHE A 309 13.87 3.82 -2.71
N PHE A 310 12.81 3.92 -3.52
CA PHE A 310 11.45 3.95 -2.97
C PHE A 310 11.07 2.65 -2.25
N ASN A 311 11.38 1.50 -2.83
CA ASN A 311 11.00 0.22 -2.20
C ASN A 311 11.79 -0.06 -0.92
N THR A 312 13.05 0.36 -0.81
CA THR A 312 13.82 0.18 0.42
C THR A 312 13.32 1.05 1.59
N LEU A 313 12.58 2.13 1.33
CA LEU A 313 11.89 2.88 2.39
C LEU A 313 10.85 2.00 3.10
N TRP A 314 10.06 1.24 2.34
CA TRP A 314 9.11 0.23 2.81
C TRP A 314 9.76 -1.06 3.34
N VAL A 315 11.09 -1.07 3.47
CA VAL A 315 11.83 -2.12 4.20
C VAL A 315 12.40 -1.56 5.50
N TRP A 316 13.20 -0.50 5.40
CA TRP A 316 13.93 0.01 6.55
C TRP A 316 13.04 0.68 7.59
N ILE A 317 12.01 1.41 7.15
CA ILE A 317 11.12 2.11 8.09
C ILE A 317 10.20 1.11 8.80
N PRO A 318 9.58 0.13 8.13
CA PRO A 318 8.80 -0.90 8.81
C PRO A 318 9.65 -1.75 9.78
N LEU A 319 10.89 -2.10 9.42
CA LEU A 319 11.83 -2.74 10.36
C LEU A 319 12.10 -1.88 11.60
N TRP A 320 12.26 -0.57 11.43
CA TRP A 320 12.40 0.34 12.57
C TRP A 320 11.12 0.41 13.42
N VAL A 321 9.93 0.43 12.80
CA VAL A 321 8.65 0.39 13.52
C VAL A 321 8.53 -0.90 14.35
N LEU A 322 8.88 -2.05 13.79
CA LEU A 322 8.91 -3.34 14.50
C LEU A 322 9.91 -3.32 15.67
N PHE A 323 11.08 -2.71 15.48
CA PHE A 323 12.06 -2.55 16.54
C PHE A 323 11.54 -1.67 17.69
N GLU A 324 10.89 -0.54 17.38
CA GLU A 324 10.25 0.31 18.39
C GLU A 324 9.11 -0.42 19.11
N ALA A 325 8.26 -1.13 18.37
CA ALA A 325 7.16 -1.92 18.93
C ALA A 325 7.70 -2.99 19.90
N GLY A 326 8.76 -3.71 19.53
CA GLY A 326 9.39 -4.70 20.38
C GLY A 326 9.90 -4.12 21.70
N LYS A 327 10.46 -2.90 21.70
CA LYS A 327 10.87 -2.20 22.93
C LYS A 327 9.67 -1.88 23.83
N GLU A 328 8.58 -1.41 23.24
CA GLU A 328 7.38 -0.97 23.97
C GLU A 328 6.61 -2.16 24.54
N VAL A 329 6.46 -3.24 23.75
CA VAL A 329 5.89 -4.51 24.21
C VAL A 329 6.71 -5.08 25.35
N ARG A 330 8.04 -5.21 25.18
CA ARG A 330 8.92 -5.71 26.26
C ARG A 330 8.78 -4.88 27.53
N ARG A 331 8.77 -3.55 27.41
CA ARG A 331 8.59 -2.65 28.54
C ARG A 331 7.25 -2.88 29.25
N ALA A 332 6.16 -3.05 28.51
CA ALA A 332 4.83 -3.28 29.07
C ALA A 332 4.79 -4.59 29.89
N PHE A 333 5.28 -5.70 29.34
CA PHE A 333 5.29 -6.98 30.04
C PHE A 333 6.21 -6.98 31.27
N VAL A 334 7.41 -6.40 31.19
CA VAL A 334 8.32 -6.30 32.34
C VAL A 334 7.70 -5.50 33.49
N LEU A 335 6.97 -4.42 33.18
CA LEU A 335 6.29 -3.64 34.20
C LEU A 335 5.10 -4.40 34.81
N ALA A 336 4.34 -5.14 34.01
CA ALA A 336 3.21 -5.95 34.49
C ALA A 336 3.67 -7.01 35.51
N GLU A 337 4.67 -7.82 35.15
CA GLU A 337 5.25 -8.85 36.04
C GLU A 337 5.83 -8.24 37.33
N GLY A 338 6.47 -7.07 37.22
CA GLY A 338 7.05 -6.37 38.36
C GLY A 338 6.03 -5.82 39.35
N VAL A 339 4.79 -5.55 38.91
CA VAL A 339 3.68 -5.11 39.77
C VAL A 339 3.06 -6.30 40.48
N GLU A 340 2.77 -7.40 39.77
CA GLU A 340 2.23 -8.63 40.35
C GLU A 340 3.14 -9.19 41.46
N GLY A 341 4.46 -9.18 41.24
CA GLY A 341 5.43 -9.60 42.24
C GLY A 341 5.48 -8.73 43.50
N LYS A 342 5.01 -7.47 43.44
CA LYS A 342 4.92 -6.57 44.60
C LYS A 342 3.60 -6.72 45.34
N GLU A 343 2.50 -6.94 44.63
CA GLU A 343 1.19 -7.20 45.25
C GLU A 343 1.18 -8.54 45.99
N GLY A 344 1.77 -9.60 45.40
CA GLY A 344 1.95 -10.89 46.07
C GLY A 344 2.82 -10.82 47.33
N LYS A 345 3.76 -9.87 47.41
CA LYS A 345 4.56 -9.60 48.62
C LYS A 345 3.85 -8.76 49.68
N LYS A 346 2.86 -7.96 49.31
CA LYS A 346 2.04 -7.18 50.26
C LYS A 346 0.87 -7.99 50.84
N ALA A 347 0.45 -9.04 50.14
CA ALA A 347 -0.64 -9.92 50.57
C ALA A 347 -0.19 -11.05 51.53
N LYS A 348 1.10 -11.10 51.88
CA LYS A 348 1.72 -12.13 52.74
C LYS A 348 2.31 -11.49 53.99
#